data_AF-A0AAW9APH4-F1
#
_entry.id   AF-A0AAW9APH4-F1
#
_cell.length_a   1.000
_cell.length_b   1.000
_cell.length_c   1.000
_cell.angle_alpha   90.00
_cell.angle_beta   90.00
_cell.angle_gamma   90.00
#
_symmetry.space_group_name_H-M   'P 1'
#
loop_
_entity.id
_entity.type
_entity.pdbx_description
1 polymer ?
#
loop_
_entity_poly.entity_id
_entity_poly.type
_entity_poly.pdbx_seq_one_letter_code
_entity_poly.pdbx_strand_id
1 'polypeptide(L)'
;MKQYQIWLSALCFAVSLSTTAEVENDNRLSEQGISTAIIGGQQATQNQLPFFARLILHKTGANQFANICGGTIVNDRFILTAAHCVEPSVFTDGWTINDLRVLVKNPTMNDVFVEEFKDVRSITIHPDYVPSDLWINDIAVLELTRPITDNVQSITLPQDFGDYSSKSVYQIFGLGQTSTNDESPPNYLRWAEVKPLTDTQCASLVTGFNAQESLCANGFPERSYTGICRGDSGGPLTYQDNNGMYQQIGIVSYGSSVCESAAIPSVFTEILNYATWIETQTSSGVKTSYNALLASSEDYHSEGDSGFEPVDTNTSGFGNNGSSGGGALGSGLIMLGGWFGWLRHRRNYSRS
;
A
#
# COMPACT_ATOMS: atom_id res chain seq x y z
N MET A 1 -88.06 38.17 25.53
CA MET A 1 -88.45 37.14 24.55
C MET A 1 -87.67 37.38 23.27
N LYS A 2 -87.11 36.28 22.71
CA LYS A 2 -86.44 36.11 21.41
C LYS A 2 -84.97 36.57 21.29
N GLN A 3 -84.12 35.55 21.11
CA GLN A 3 -82.75 35.57 20.57
C GLN A 3 -82.76 35.93 19.08
N TYR A 4 -81.65 36.44 18.53
CA TYR A 4 -80.94 35.89 17.36
C TYR A 4 -79.51 36.45 17.24
N GLN A 5 -78.68 35.71 16.50
CA GLN A 5 -77.23 35.54 16.62
C GLN A 5 -76.33 36.54 15.88
N ILE A 6 -75.14 36.76 16.47
CA ILE A 6 -73.75 36.69 15.96
C ILE A 6 -73.47 37.25 14.55
N TRP A 7 -72.59 38.26 14.47
CA TRP A 7 -71.38 38.33 13.62
C TRP A 7 -70.49 39.45 14.18
N LEU A 8 -69.25 39.17 14.55
CA LEU A 8 -68.24 40.21 14.77
C LEU A 8 -66.87 39.74 14.27
N SER A 9 -66.51 40.35 13.15
CA SER A 9 -65.21 40.31 12.47
C SER A 9 -64.11 40.87 13.37
N ALA A 10 -63.03 40.11 13.53
CA ALA A 10 -61.77 40.57 14.12
C ALA A 10 -60.73 40.75 13.00
N LEU A 11 -60.19 41.97 12.88
CA LEU A 11 -59.00 42.26 12.08
C LEU A 11 -58.08 43.20 12.86
N CYS A 12 -56.78 42.90 12.76
CA CYS A 12 -55.60 43.76 12.96
C CYS A 12 -55.06 43.95 14.38
N PHE A 13 -53.92 43.30 14.67
CA PHE A 13 -52.51 43.74 14.51
C PHE A 13 -52.02 44.40 15.82
N ALA A 14 -51.33 43.64 16.67
CA ALA A 14 -49.88 43.41 16.68
C ALA A 14 -49.19 44.37 17.66
N VAL A 15 -48.67 43.79 18.74
CA VAL A 15 -47.63 44.38 19.57
C VAL A 15 -46.53 43.33 19.68
N SER A 16 -45.36 43.69 19.15
CA SER A 16 -44.12 42.93 19.20
C SER A 16 -43.50 43.04 20.60
N LEU A 17 -43.24 41.90 21.24
CA LEU A 17 -42.30 41.79 22.35
C LEU A 17 -41.13 40.93 21.89
N SER A 18 -39.98 41.57 21.82
CA SER A 18 -38.66 41.01 21.55
C SER A 18 -38.15 40.25 22.76
N THR A 19 -37.97 38.95 22.62
CA THR A 19 -37.11 38.13 23.48
C THR A 19 -35.83 37.82 22.71
N THR A 20 -34.72 38.38 23.15
CA THR A 20 -33.38 38.01 22.72
C THR A 20 -33.04 36.64 23.31
N ALA A 21 -33.13 35.60 22.50
CA ALA A 21 -32.39 34.36 22.72
C ALA A 21 -31.13 34.43 21.86
N GLU A 22 -29.98 34.55 22.52
CA GLU A 22 -28.67 34.40 21.88
C GLU A 22 -28.55 32.94 21.42
N VAL A 23 -28.60 32.73 20.11
CA VAL A 23 -28.17 31.48 19.50
C VAL A 23 -26.67 31.62 19.28
N GLU A 24 -25.87 30.91 20.08
CA GLU A 24 -24.47 30.66 19.76
C GLU A 24 -24.38 30.02 18.39
N ASN A 25 -23.92 30.80 17.41
CA ASN A 25 -23.62 30.34 16.08
C ASN A 25 -22.22 29.72 16.10
N ASP A 26 -22.12 28.45 16.55
CA ASP A 26 -20.89 27.66 16.38
C ASP A 26 -20.78 27.18 14.93
N ASN A 27 -20.50 28.12 14.04
CA ASN A 27 -19.94 27.83 12.73
C ASN A 27 -18.42 27.75 12.86
N ARG A 28 -17.93 26.68 13.48
CA ARG A 28 -16.59 26.15 13.22
C ARG A 28 -16.71 24.85 12.42
N LEU A 29 -17.21 24.97 11.19
CA LEU A 29 -16.78 24.06 10.14
C LEU A 29 -15.29 24.32 9.94
N SER A 30 -14.48 23.48 10.57
CA SER A 30 -13.08 23.38 10.23
C SER A 30 -13.00 22.95 8.78
N GLU A 31 -12.67 23.88 7.89
CA GLU A 31 -11.89 23.60 6.68
C GLU A 31 -10.59 22.92 7.13
N GLN A 32 -10.64 21.61 7.39
CA GLN A 32 -9.45 20.80 7.45
C GLN A 32 -9.12 20.42 6.01
N GLY A 33 -7.97 20.93 5.57
CA GLY A 33 -7.47 20.85 4.22
C GLY A 33 -7.61 19.46 3.60
N ILE A 34 -8.22 19.46 2.43
CA ILE A 34 -8.23 18.34 1.49
C ILE A 34 -6.76 18.09 1.10
N SER A 35 -6.17 17.08 1.72
CA SER A 35 -4.94 16.44 1.26
C SER A 35 -5.28 14.97 1.10
N THR A 36 -5.27 14.45 -0.13
CA THR A 36 -5.74 13.09 -0.49
C THR A 36 -4.68 12.34 -1.31
N ALA A 37 -4.37 11.09 -0.95
CA ALA A 37 -3.35 10.25 -1.61
C ALA A 37 -3.44 8.77 -1.11
N ILE A 38 -3.05 7.74 -1.89
CA ILE A 38 -4.07 6.83 -2.51
C ILE A 38 -5.13 7.71 -3.18
N ILE A 39 -5.48 7.50 -4.44
CA ILE A 39 -6.38 8.47 -5.09
C ILE A 39 -7.66 8.59 -4.26
N GLY A 40 -8.07 9.81 -3.90
CA GLY A 40 -9.20 10.08 -3.02
C GLY A 40 -9.10 9.55 -1.57
N GLY A 41 -7.95 9.02 -1.16
CA GLY A 41 -7.69 8.39 0.13
C GLY A 41 -7.29 9.34 1.25
N GLN A 42 -7.34 8.87 2.49
CA GLN A 42 -7.03 9.63 3.70
C GLN A 42 -5.67 9.24 4.27
N GLN A 43 -5.01 10.19 4.93
CA GLN A 43 -3.75 9.91 5.62
C GLN A 43 -4.04 8.93 6.75
N ALA A 44 -3.26 7.85 6.81
CA ALA A 44 -3.34 6.91 7.92
C ALA A 44 -2.80 7.59 9.19
N THR A 45 -3.46 7.33 10.32
CA THR A 45 -2.90 7.78 11.60
C THR A 45 -1.62 7.00 11.90
N GLN A 46 -0.79 7.56 12.78
CA GLN A 46 0.57 7.08 13.00
C GLN A 46 0.65 5.58 13.37
N ASN A 47 -0.41 5.08 14.01
CA ASN A 47 -0.50 3.71 14.53
C ASN A 47 -1.57 2.86 13.82
N GLN A 48 -2.19 3.37 12.76
CA GLN A 48 -3.33 2.70 12.14
C GLN A 48 -2.93 1.39 11.45
N LEU A 49 -1.70 1.30 10.96
CA LEU A 49 -1.27 0.25 10.02
C LEU A 49 0.08 -0.35 10.42
N PRO A 50 0.16 -1.00 11.58
CA PRO A 50 1.41 -1.57 12.11
C PRO A 50 1.95 -2.77 11.30
N PHE A 51 1.25 -3.18 10.25
CA PHE A 51 1.61 -4.28 9.35
C PHE A 51 2.17 -3.82 8.00
N PHE A 52 2.12 -2.53 7.67
CA PHE A 52 2.59 -2.04 6.37
C PHE A 52 4.13 -2.00 6.34
N ALA A 53 4.70 -2.47 5.23
CA ALA A 53 6.12 -2.39 4.94
C ALA A 53 6.35 -1.59 3.65
N ARG A 54 7.48 -0.88 3.59
CA ARG A 54 7.92 -0.13 2.41
C ARG A 54 9.22 -0.71 1.89
N LEU A 55 9.29 -0.96 0.58
CA LEU A 55 10.46 -1.47 -0.11
C LEU A 55 11.18 -0.31 -0.82
N ILE A 56 12.49 -0.22 -0.60
CA ILE A 56 13.35 0.78 -1.24
C ILE A 56 14.64 0.14 -1.77
N LEU A 57 15.29 0.80 -2.72
CA LEU A 57 16.69 0.52 -3.07
C LEU A 57 17.60 1.55 -2.42
N HIS A 58 18.64 1.09 -1.73
CA HIS A 58 19.66 1.92 -1.11
C HIS A 58 21.04 1.28 -1.22
N LYS A 59 22.00 2.01 -1.81
CA LYS A 59 23.38 1.56 -1.97
C LYS A 59 24.11 1.90 -0.69
N THR A 60 24.80 0.93 -0.09
CA THR A 60 25.59 1.18 1.12
C THR A 60 26.51 2.39 0.93
N GLY A 61 26.49 3.31 1.89
CA GLY A 61 27.25 4.57 1.83
C GLY A 61 26.62 5.68 0.97
N ALA A 62 25.61 5.40 0.15
CA ALA A 62 24.92 6.41 -0.64
C ALA A 62 24.00 7.30 0.21
N ASN A 63 23.85 8.55 -0.19
CA ASN A 63 22.90 9.49 0.42
C ASN A 63 21.49 9.43 -0.20
N GLN A 64 21.33 8.65 -1.26
CA GLN A 64 20.09 8.56 -2.02
C GLN A 64 19.52 7.15 -1.97
N PHE A 65 18.19 7.07 -1.97
CA PHE A 65 17.43 5.83 -2.11
C PHE A 65 16.37 6.00 -3.20
N ALA A 66 15.89 4.89 -3.75
CA ALA A 66 14.75 4.86 -4.67
C ALA A 66 13.57 4.14 -4.00
N ASN A 67 12.37 4.71 -4.11
CA ASN A 67 11.14 4.01 -3.71
C ASN A 67 10.78 2.94 -4.75
N ILE A 68 10.41 1.74 -4.30
CA ILE A 68 9.97 0.66 -5.19
C ILE A 68 8.48 0.40 -5.03
N CYS A 69 8.10 -0.20 -3.90
CA CYS A 69 6.81 -0.85 -3.70
C CYS A 69 6.41 -0.81 -2.23
N GLY A 70 5.15 -1.17 -1.97
CA GLY A 70 4.68 -1.58 -0.67
C GLY A 70 4.94 -3.07 -0.39
N GLY A 71 4.60 -3.46 0.83
CA GLY A 71 4.63 -4.83 1.31
C GLY A 71 3.89 -4.94 2.63
N THR A 72 3.88 -6.15 3.18
CA THR A 72 3.15 -6.47 4.42
C THR A 72 3.91 -7.41 5.31
N ILE A 73 3.87 -7.14 6.61
CA ILE A 73 4.53 -7.95 7.64
C ILE A 73 3.70 -9.19 7.88
N VAL A 74 4.20 -10.36 7.50
CA VAL A 74 3.57 -11.66 7.78
C VAL A 74 3.90 -12.13 9.18
N ASN A 75 5.14 -11.91 9.61
CA ASN A 75 5.66 -12.21 10.95
C ASN A 75 6.94 -11.39 11.21
N ASP A 76 7.65 -11.68 12.30
CA ASP A 76 8.88 -10.96 12.66
C ASP A 76 10.00 -11.02 11.62
N ARG A 77 9.98 -11.93 10.65
CA ARG A 77 11.08 -12.10 9.68
C ARG A 77 10.64 -11.95 8.24
N PHE A 78 9.36 -12.13 7.94
CA PHE A 78 8.89 -12.28 6.57
C PHE A 78 7.97 -11.15 6.14
N ILE A 79 8.27 -10.60 4.97
CA ILE A 79 7.48 -9.57 4.29
C ILE A 79 6.86 -10.16 3.02
N LEU A 80 5.57 -9.97 2.83
CA LEU A 80 4.83 -10.33 1.63
C LEU A 80 4.72 -9.13 0.70
N THR A 81 4.98 -9.34 -0.59
CA THR A 81 4.91 -8.31 -1.65
C THR A 81 4.59 -8.96 -3.00
N ALA A 82 4.54 -8.17 -4.07
CA ALA A 82 4.37 -8.65 -5.43
C ALA A 82 5.70 -9.13 -6.03
N ALA A 83 5.67 -10.13 -6.90
CA ALA A 83 6.86 -10.64 -7.59
C ALA A 83 7.49 -9.59 -8.50
N HIS A 84 6.67 -8.81 -9.22
CA HIS A 84 7.16 -7.76 -10.13
C HIS A 84 7.89 -6.62 -9.40
N CYS A 85 7.74 -6.50 -8.07
CA CYS A 85 8.47 -5.54 -7.25
C CYS A 85 9.92 -5.95 -7.00
N VAL A 86 10.26 -7.22 -7.19
CA VAL A 86 11.55 -7.81 -6.80
C VAL A 86 12.12 -8.79 -7.82
N GLU A 87 11.54 -8.86 -9.02
CA GLU A 87 12.07 -9.65 -10.12
C GLU A 87 13.40 -9.06 -10.62
N PRO A 88 14.29 -9.86 -11.23
CA PRO A 88 15.62 -9.38 -11.62
C PRO A 88 15.63 -8.12 -12.50
N SER A 89 14.59 -7.92 -13.32
CA SER A 89 14.46 -6.76 -14.22
C SER A 89 14.27 -5.42 -13.48
N VAL A 90 13.88 -5.46 -12.21
CA VAL A 90 13.77 -4.29 -11.32
C VAL A 90 15.13 -3.65 -11.03
N PHE A 91 16.18 -4.46 -10.92
CA PHE A 91 17.49 -4.01 -10.46
C PHE A 91 18.34 -3.52 -11.64
N THR A 92 17.97 -2.36 -12.19
CA THR A 92 18.69 -1.67 -13.28
C THR A 92 19.69 -0.64 -12.74
N ASP A 93 20.46 0.02 -13.61
CA ASP A 93 21.34 1.15 -13.24
C ASP A 93 22.36 0.84 -12.13
N GLY A 94 22.82 -0.42 -12.13
CA GLY A 94 23.78 -0.95 -11.17
C GLY A 94 23.22 -1.13 -9.76
N TRP A 95 21.89 -1.07 -9.59
CA TRP A 95 21.23 -1.63 -8.41
C TRP A 95 21.31 -3.15 -8.46
N THR A 96 21.34 -3.76 -7.28
CA THR A 96 21.36 -5.21 -7.10
C THR A 96 20.37 -5.60 -6.01
N ILE A 97 20.10 -6.89 -5.90
CA ILE A 97 19.29 -7.44 -4.81
C ILE A 97 19.84 -7.04 -3.42
N ASN A 98 21.15 -6.87 -3.30
CA ASN A 98 21.82 -6.46 -2.06
C ASN A 98 21.57 -4.99 -1.69
N ASP A 99 20.93 -4.22 -2.55
CA ASP A 99 20.52 -2.85 -2.28
C ASP A 99 19.06 -2.76 -1.82
N LEU A 100 18.29 -3.86 -1.85
CA LEU A 100 16.92 -3.86 -1.36
C LEU A 100 16.90 -3.70 0.17
N ARG A 101 16.11 -2.74 0.65
CA ARG A 101 15.85 -2.52 2.07
C ARG A 101 14.35 -2.45 2.34
N VAL A 102 13.99 -2.85 3.56
CA VAL A 102 12.63 -2.74 4.07
C VAL A 102 12.58 -1.74 5.21
N LEU A 103 11.54 -0.89 5.21
CA LEU A 103 11.17 -0.06 6.34
C LEU A 103 9.80 -0.49 6.87
N VAL A 104 9.65 -0.49 8.19
CA VAL A 104 8.40 -0.80 8.90
C VAL A 104 8.12 0.29 9.94
N LYS A 105 7.18 0.05 10.87
CA LYS A 105 6.82 1.00 11.94
C LYS A 105 6.40 2.36 11.35
N ASN A 106 5.49 2.28 10.37
CA ASN A 106 4.94 3.41 9.61
C ASN A 106 6.02 4.23 8.85
N PRO A 107 6.55 3.66 7.77
CA PRO A 107 7.53 4.35 6.95
C PRO A 107 6.95 5.59 6.27
N THR A 108 7.73 6.67 6.21
CA THR A 108 7.40 7.89 5.44
C THR A 108 8.23 7.97 4.17
N MET A 109 7.86 8.82 3.20
CA MET A 109 8.58 8.98 1.95
C MET A 109 9.78 9.93 2.04
N ASN A 110 9.74 10.93 2.93
CA ASN A 110 10.78 11.96 3.08
C ASN A 110 11.68 11.79 4.31
N ASP A 111 11.14 11.25 5.39
CA ASP A 111 11.85 11.10 6.67
C ASP A 111 12.35 9.66 6.76
N VAL A 112 13.45 9.41 6.05
CA VAL A 112 14.08 8.09 5.91
C VAL A 112 15.48 8.13 6.52
N PHE A 113 15.72 7.24 7.47
CA PHE A 113 16.97 7.12 8.21
C PHE A 113 17.60 5.75 7.97
N VAL A 114 18.94 5.71 7.89
CA VAL A 114 19.67 4.45 7.61
C VAL A 114 19.48 3.46 8.75
N GLU A 115 19.36 4.01 9.95
CA GLU A 115 19.15 3.27 11.17
C GLU A 115 17.84 2.48 11.15
N GLU A 116 16.89 2.80 10.26
CA GLU A 116 15.61 2.10 10.10
C GLU A 116 15.68 0.91 9.13
N PHE A 117 16.75 0.81 8.36
CA PHE A 117 16.81 -0.14 7.26
C PHE A 117 16.94 -1.56 7.77
N LYS A 118 15.97 -2.39 7.38
CA LYS A 118 16.05 -3.84 7.57
C LYS A 118 16.63 -4.47 6.31
N ASP A 119 17.66 -5.28 6.48
CA ASP A 119 18.38 -5.91 5.37
C ASP A 119 17.65 -7.17 4.92
N VAL A 120 17.50 -7.35 3.61
CA VAL A 120 16.87 -8.54 3.03
C VAL A 120 17.91 -9.64 2.84
N ARG A 121 17.69 -10.79 3.49
CA ARG A 121 18.54 -11.99 3.41
C ARG A 121 18.28 -12.79 2.14
N SER A 122 17.01 -12.97 1.79
CA SER A 122 16.60 -13.74 0.62
C SER A 122 15.27 -13.27 0.06
N ILE A 123 15.07 -13.51 -1.23
CA ILE A 123 13.84 -13.22 -1.96
C ILE A 123 13.36 -14.53 -2.57
N THR A 124 12.11 -14.89 -2.33
CA THR A 124 11.46 -16.05 -2.94
C THR A 124 10.26 -15.58 -3.75
N ILE A 125 10.42 -15.58 -5.06
CA ILE A 125 9.33 -15.34 -6.04
C ILE A 125 8.59 -16.66 -6.25
N HIS A 126 7.27 -16.61 -6.42
CA HIS A 126 6.50 -17.81 -6.75
C HIS A 126 7.06 -18.50 -8.01
N PRO A 127 7.28 -19.83 -8.00
CA PRO A 127 7.95 -20.52 -9.10
C PRO A 127 7.21 -20.43 -10.43
N ASP A 128 5.89 -20.25 -10.38
CA ASP A 128 5.02 -20.14 -11.56
C ASP A 128 4.71 -18.68 -11.96
N TYR A 129 5.49 -17.70 -11.45
CA TYR A 129 5.36 -16.30 -11.84
C TYR A 129 5.65 -16.09 -13.33
N VAL A 130 4.74 -15.43 -14.05
CA VAL A 130 4.87 -15.14 -15.49
C VAL A 130 4.83 -13.63 -15.75
N PRO A 131 5.98 -12.96 -15.91
CA PRO A 131 6.03 -11.50 -16.07
C PRO A 131 5.42 -10.99 -17.38
N SER A 132 5.36 -11.82 -18.41
CA SER A 132 4.87 -11.42 -19.74
C SER A 132 3.36 -11.53 -19.94
N ASP A 133 2.64 -12.13 -18.98
CA ASP A 133 1.22 -12.44 -19.12
C ASP A 133 0.43 -11.86 -17.93
N LEU A 134 0.27 -10.54 -17.92
CA LEU A 134 -0.42 -9.78 -16.88
C LEU A 134 0.04 -10.12 -15.45
N TRP A 135 1.30 -10.51 -15.28
CA TRP A 135 1.85 -10.89 -13.98
C TRP A 135 1.03 -12.01 -13.29
N ILE A 136 0.81 -13.12 -14.00
CA ILE A 136 0.28 -14.37 -13.40
C ILE A 136 1.18 -14.81 -12.24
N ASN A 137 0.58 -15.28 -11.14
CA ASN A 137 1.26 -15.64 -9.88
C ASN A 137 2.19 -14.54 -9.32
N ASP A 138 1.74 -13.27 -9.36
CA ASP A 138 2.50 -12.11 -8.89
C ASP A 138 2.55 -12.00 -7.37
N ILE A 139 3.40 -12.83 -6.77
CA ILE A 139 3.61 -12.90 -5.33
C ILE A 139 5.06 -13.28 -5.00
N ALA A 140 5.62 -12.59 -4.01
CA ALA A 140 6.94 -12.89 -3.48
C ALA A 140 6.98 -12.70 -1.95
N VAL A 141 7.87 -13.46 -1.32
CA VAL A 141 8.20 -13.35 0.09
C VAL A 141 9.65 -12.90 0.23
N LEU A 142 9.86 -11.88 1.06
CA LEU A 142 11.18 -11.42 1.47
C LEU A 142 11.45 -11.93 2.88
N GLU A 143 12.66 -12.42 3.07
CA GLU A 143 13.15 -12.83 4.38
C GLU A 143 14.17 -11.82 4.88
N LEU A 144 13.92 -11.27 6.06
CA LEU A 144 14.81 -10.30 6.71
C LEU A 144 15.98 -10.99 7.40
N THR A 145 17.11 -10.30 7.41
CA THR A 145 18.36 -10.77 8.02
C THR A 145 18.19 -10.95 9.53
N ARG A 146 17.59 -9.96 10.21
CA ARG A 146 17.23 -10.03 11.62
C ARG A 146 15.72 -9.95 11.82
N PRO A 147 15.18 -10.56 12.89
CA PRO A 147 13.79 -10.36 13.28
C PRO A 147 13.47 -8.89 13.57
N ILE A 148 12.27 -8.47 13.23
CA ILE A 148 11.67 -7.20 13.63
C ILE A 148 11.36 -7.29 15.12
N THR A 149 12.08 -6.50 15.91
CA THR A 149 11.86 -6.36 17.35
C THR A 149 11.03 -5.13 17.71
N ASP A 150 10.73 -4.29 16.72
CA ASP A 150 9.92 -3.08 16.86
C ASP A 150 8.45 -3.41 17.14
N ASN A 151 7.71 -2.44 17.68
CA ASN A 151 6.28 -2.53 17.89
C ASN A 151 5.48 -2.53 16.56
N VAL A 152 5.43 -3.69 15.91
CA VAL A 152 4.69 -3.96 14.67
C VAL A 152 3.63 -5.06 14.87
N GLN A 153 2.77 -5.24 13.88
CA GLN A 153 1.76 -6.29 13.88
C GLN A 153 1.89 -7.17 12.65
N SER A 154 1.76 -8.47 12.86
CA SER A 154 1.59 -9.40 11.74
C SER A 154 0.19 -9.24 11.15
N ILE A 155 0.10 -9.18 9.83
CA ILE A 155 -1.18 -9.23 9.15
C ILE A 155 -1.80 -10.62 9.30
N THR A 156 -3.12 -10.65 9.38
CA THR A 156 -3.88 -11.90 9.36
C THR A 156 -4.22 -12.24 7.90
N LEU A 157 -4.05 -13.51 7.53
CA LEU A 157 -4.31 -14.01 6.19
C LEU A 157 -5.59 -14.86 6.23
N PRO A 158 -6.48 -14.74 5.22
CA PRO A 158 -7.73 -15.49 5.16
C PRO A 158 -7.45 -17.00 5.14
N GLN A 159 -8.38 -17.76 5.70
CA GLN A 159 -8.36 -19.23 5.69
C GLN A 159 -9.49 -19.80 4.83
N ASP A 160 -10.51 -19.01 4.51
CA ASP A 160 -11.65 -19.40 3.67
C ASP A 160 -12.11 -18.24 2.77
N PHE A 161 -12.62 -18.57 1.57
CA PHE A 161 -13.13 -17.60 0.59
C PHE A 161 -14.44 -16.94 1.06
N GLY A 162 -15.22 -17.66 1.87
CA GLY A 162 -16.48 -17.17 2.42
C GLY A 162 -16.31 -15.94 3.32
N ASP A 163 -15.12 -15.77 3.91
CA ASP A 163 -14.85 -14.71 4.88
C ASP A 163 -14.92 -13.30 4.26
N TYR A 164 -14.54 -13.16 2.98
CA TYR A 164 -14.46 -11.86 2.31
C TYR A 164 -15.37 -11.68 1.11
N SER A 165 -15.82 -12.76 0.44
CA SER A 165 -16.67 -12.67 -0.76
C SER A 165 -18.01 -11.93 -0.55
N SER A 166 -18.51 -11.86 0.69
CA SER A 166 -19.73 -11.14 1.05
C SER A 166 -19.52 -9.68 1.45
N LYS A 167 -18.26 -9.22 1.56
CA LYS A 167 -17.95 -7.86 2.00
C LYS A 167 -18.24 -6.88 0.88
N SER A 168 -18.85 -5.75 1.24
CA SER A 168 -19.17 -4.68 0.30
C SER A 168 -18.09 -3.61 0.19
N VAL A 169 -17.06 -3.67 1.04
CA VAL A 169 -15.99 -2.68 1.16
C VAL A 169 -14.68 -3.41 1.44
N TYR A 170 -13.66 -3.10 0.65
CA TYR A 170 -12.27 -3.42 0.93
C TYR A 170 -11.46 -2.14 1.14
N GLN A 171 -10.25 -2.29 1.69
CA GLN A 171 -9.35 -1.19 2.00
C GLN A 171 -7.97 -1.45 1.38
N ILE A 172 -7.46 -0.45 0.66
CA ILE A 172 -6.11 -0.44 0.10
C ILE A 172 -5.22 0.54 0.85
N PHE A 173 -3.92 0.27 0.84
CA PHE A 173 -2.92 1.05 1.56
C PHE A 173 -1.68 1.27 0.72
N GLY A 174 -1.12 2.47 0.78
CA GLY A 174 0.09 2.74 0.01
C GLY A 174 0.67 4.14 0.15
N LEU A 175 1.86 4.26 -0.43
CA LEU A 175 2.68 5.46 -0.51
C LEU A 175 2.93 5.85 -1.97
N GLY A 176 2.15 5.30 -2.91
CA GLY A 176 2.23 5.61 -4.32
C GLY A 176 1.72 7.00 -4.67
N GLN A 177 1.82 7.30 -5.96
CA GLN A 177 1.30 8.53 -6.56
C GLN A 177 -0.21 8.68 -6.34
N THR A 178 -0.68 9.90 -6.48
CA THR A 178 -1.99 10.33 -5.95
C THR A 178 -2.87 10.92 -7.04
N SER A 179 -2.30 11.04 -8.23
CA SER A 179 -2.95 11.38 -9.48
C SER A 179 -2.07 10.86 -10.62
N THR A 180 -2.64 10.82 -11.83
CA THR A 180 -1.90 10.37 -13.02
C THR A 180 -0.76 11.32 -13.42
N ASN A 181 -0.91 12.61 -13.09
CA ASN A 181 -0.04 13.69 -13.56
C ASN A 181 0.89 14.25 -12.48
N ASP A 182 0.73 13.83 -11.22
CA ASP A 182 1.61 14.21 -10.13
C ASP A 182 2.54 13.06 -9.77
N GLU A 183 3.81 13.23 -10.10
CA GLU A 183 4.84 12.26 -9.80
C GLU A 183 5.30 12.28 -8.35
N SER A 184 4.79 13.20 -7.52
CA SER A 184 5.18 13.38 -6.13
C SER A 184 4.33 12.50 -5.21
N PRO A 185 4.83 11.33 -4.74
CA PRO A 185 4.12 10.55 -3.75
C PRO A 185 3.98 11.29 -2.41
N PRO A 186 2.94 10.96 -1.62
CA PRO A 186 2.69 11.57 -0.32
C PRO A 186 3.81 11.23 0.65
N ASN A 187 4.00 12.08 1.67
CA ASN A 187 4.98 11.75 2.72
C ASN A 187 4.50 10.61 3.61
N TYR A 188 3.24 10.66 4.04
CA TYR A 188 2.67 9.74 5.01
C TYR A 188 1.86 8.65 4.32
N LEU A 189 1.83 7.46 4.93
CA LEU A 189 1.04 6.32 4.48
C LEU A 189 -0.43 6.69 4.43
N ARG A 190 -1.13 6.13 3.44
CA ARG A 190 -2.52 6.47 3.19
C ARG A 190 -3.35 5.27 2.84
N TRP A 191 -4.65 5.45 2.96
CA TRP A 191 -5.62 4.39 2.76
C TRP A 191 -6.89 4.89 2.08
N ALA A 192 -7.58 4.01 1.38
CA ALA A 192 -8.91 4.30 0.84
C ALA A 192 -9.79 3.05 0.85
N GLU A 193 -11.10 3.29 0.85
CA GLU A 193 -12.08 2.25 0.59
C GLU A 193 -12.24 2.04 -0.92
N VAL A 194 -12.34 0.78 -1.32
CA VAL A 194 -12.67 0.35 -2.68
C VAL A 194 -13.82 -0.65 -2.65
N LYS A 195 -14.62 -0.62 -3.71
CA LYS A 195 -15.74 -1.52 -3.94
C LYS A 195 -15.23 -2.79 -4.64
N PRO A 196 -15.41 -3.98 -4.04
CA PRO A 196 -15.14 -5.23 -4.72
C PRO A 196 -16.00 -5.39 -5.98
N LEU A 197 -15.41 -6.00 -7.00
CA LEU A 197 -16.11 -6.41 -8.20
C LEU A 197 -16.16 -7.94 -8.26
N THR A 198 -17.22 -8.47 -8.87
CA THR A 198 -17.32 -9.91 -9.17
C THR A 198 -16.38 -10.30 -10.29
N ASP A 199 -15.98 -11.57 -10.34
CA ASP A 199 -15.13 -12.11 -11.42
C ASP A 199 -15.67 -11.81 -12.81
N THR A 200 -17.00 -11.87 -12.98
CA THR A 200 -17.65 -11.54 -14.26
C THR A 200 -17.48 -10.07 -14.62
N GLN A 201 -17.58 -9.16 -13.63
CA GLN A 201 -17.31 -7.74 -13.87
C GLN A 201 -15.84 -7.51 -14.19
N CYS A 202 -14.92 -8.13 -13.45
CA CYS A 202 -13.48 -8.04 -13.72
C CYS A 202 -13.14 -8.52 -15.13
N ALA A 203 -13.60 -9.70 -15.52
CA ALA A 203 -13.38 -10.28 -16.85
C ALA A 203 -13.99 -9.45 -17.98
N SER A 204 -15.06 -8.69 -17.71
CA SER A 204 -15.65 -7.77 -18.70
C SER A 204 -14.85 -6.47 -18.90
N LEU A 205 -14.04 -6.07 -17.91
CA LEU A 205 -13.28 -4.82 -17.90
C LEU A 205 -11.79 -5.03 -18.20
N VAL A 206 -11.27 -6.22 -17.89
CA VAL A 206 -9.85 -6.57 -18.01
C VAL A 206 -9.72 -7.76 -18.95
N THR A 207 -9.24 -7.51 -20.17
CA THR A 207 -8.91 -8.55 -21.14
C THR A 207 -7.84 -9.47 -20.57
N GLY A 208 -8.09 -10.78 -20.55
CA GLY A 208 -7.13 -11.76 -20.02
C GLY A 208 -7.19 -11.96 -18.50
N PHE A 209 -8.18 -11.37 -17.82
CA PHE A 209 -8.37 -11.54 -16.37
C PHE A 209 -8.45 -13.01 -15.95
N ASN A 210 -7.64 -13.39 -14.96
CA ASN A 210 -7.61 -14.72 -14.37
C ASN A 210 -8.31 -14.71 -13.00
N ALA A 211 -9.58 -15.14 -12.97
CA ALA A 211 -10.39 -15.16 -11.75
C ALA A 211 -9.92 -16.18 -10.70
N GLN A 212 -9.06 -17.13 -11.08
CA GLN A 212 -8.51 -18.14 -10.17
C GLN A 212 -7.31 -17.62 -9.37
N GLU A 213 -6.73 -16.49 -9.78
CA GLU A 213 -5.53 -15.92 -9.15
C GLU A 213 -5.73 -14.48 -8.72
N SER A 214 -6.79 -13.82 -9.20
CA SER A 214 -6.95 -12.39 -9.08
C SER A 214 -8.30 -11.95 -8.55
N LEU A 215 -8.26 -10.89 -7.76
CA LEU A 215 -9.39 -10.07 -7.36
C LEU A 215 -9.36 -8.77 -8.15
N CYS A 216 -10.50 -8.11 -8.35
CA CYS A 216 -10.47 -6.71 -8.75
C CYS A 216 -11.44 -5.85 -7.96
N ALA A 217 -11.09 -4.57 -7.82
CA ALA A 217 -11.88 -3.58 -7.12
C ALA A 217 -11.76 -2.22 -7.80
N ASN A 218 -12.76 -1.38 -7.55
CA ASN A 218 -12.85 -0.03 -8.10
C ASN A 218 -13.22 0.97 -7.00
N GLY A 219 -13.01 2.26 -7.24
CA GLY A 219 -13.62 3.29 -6.41
C GLY A 219 -15.16 3.19 -6.42
N PHE A 220 -15.80 3.71 -5.38
CA PHE A 220 -17.26 3.79 -5.32
C PHE A 220 -17.77 4.80 -6.35
N PRO A 221 -18.64 4.41 -7.31
CA PRO A 221 -19.10 5.31 -8.37
C PRO A 221 -19.79 6.59 -7.87
N GLU A 222 -20.38 6.54 -6.68
CA GLU A 222 -21.11 7.65 -6.07
C GLU A 222 -20.21 8.57 -5.22
N ARG A 223 -18.89 8.32 -5.18
CA ARG A 223 -17.90 9.07 -4.40
C ARG A 223 -16.80 9.62 -5.29
N SER A 224 -15.92 10.45 -4.72
CA SER A 224 -14.63 10.75 -5.36
C SER A 224 -13.89 9.47 -5.66
N TYR A 225 -13.27 9.39 -6.83
CA TYR A 225 -12.59 8.17 -7.27
C TYR A 225 -11.50 7.78 -6.27
N THR A 226 -11.45 6.48 -5.97
CA THR A 226 -10.39 5.86 -5.19
C THR A 226 -9.77 4.69 -5.94
N GLY A 227 -8.46 4.52 -5.79
CA GLY A 227 -7.73 3.48 -6.51
C GLY A 227 -6.23 3.53 -6.27
N ILE A 228 -5.54 2.52 -6.78
CA ILE A 228 -4.08 2.42 -6.74
C ILE A 228 -3.43 3.33 -7.80
N CYS A 229 -2.16 3.62 -7.63
CA CYS A 229 -1.32 4.23 -8.65
C CYS A 229 0.13 3.72 -8.55
N ARG A 230 1.03 4.34 -9.32
CA ARG A 230 2.45 3.98 -9.34
C ARG A 230 3.05 4.06 -7.93
N GLY A 231 3.71 2.98 -7.50
CA GLY A 231 4.34 2.87 -6.18
C GLY A 231 3.47 2.23 -5.09
N ASP A 232 2.19 1.95 -5.35
CA ASP A 232 1.34 1.16 -4.45
C ASP A 232 1.50 -0.36 -4.62
N SER A 233 2.12 -0.79 -5.74
CA SER A 233 2.44 -2.18 -6.06
C SER A 233 3.01 -2.94 -4.87
N GLY A 234 2.62 -4.20 -4.69
CA GLY A 234 3.02 -5.04 -3.56
C GLY A 234 2.34 -4.70 -2.22
N GLY A 235 1.63 -3.57 -2.13
CA GLY A 235 0.84 -3.19 -0.96
C GLY A 235 -0.39 -4.08 -0.72
N PRO A 236 -1.01 -4.02 0.46
CA PRO A 236 -2.14 -4.87 0.79
C PRO A 236 -3.49 -4.36 0.29
N LEU A 237 -4.33 -5.28 -0.16
CA LEU A 237 -5.79 -5.17 -0.16
C LEU A 237 -6.34 -5.96 1.02
N THR A 238 -7.17 -5.32 1.84
CA THR A 238 -7.71 -5.92 3.07
C THR A 238 -9.21 -5.75 3.20
N TYR A 239 -9.80 -6.47 4.15
CA TYR A 239 -11.07 -6.13 4.76
C TYR A 239 -10.93 -6.19 6.29
N GLN A 240 -11.91 -5.63 7.02
CA GLN A 240 -12.02 -5.81 8.46
C GLN A 240 -13.06 -6.89 8.79
N ASP A 241 -12.67 -7.83 9.65
CA ASP A 241 -13.59 -8.82 10.21
C ASP A 241 -14.58 -8.18 11.20
N ASN A 242 -15.47 -8.98 11.78
CA ASN A 242 -16.47 -8.48 12.72
C ASN A 242 -15.88 -7.97 14.05
N ASN A 243 -14.60 -8.26 14.32
CA ASN A 243 -13.87 -7.80 15.49
C ASN A 243 -13.01 -6.55 15.17
N GLY A 244 -13.08 -6.04 13.92
CA GLY A 244 -12.27 -4.91 13.46
C GLY A 244 -10.83 -5.27 13.12
N MET A 245 -10.49 -6.56 13.03
CA MET A 245 -9.15 -7.01 12.68
C MET A 245 -8.96 -6.98 11.17
N TYR A 246 -7.82 -6.44 10.73
CA TYR A 246 -7.44 -6.42 9.33
C TYR A 246 -7.03 -7.81 8.83
N GLN A 247 -7.63 -8.19 7.71
CA GLN A 247 -7.41 -9.43 7.00
C GLN A 247 -6.96 -9.11 5.59
N GLN A 248 -5.76 -9.51 5.20
CA GLN A 248 -5.24 -9.22 3.86
C GLN A 248 -5.64 -10.32 2.89
N ILE A 249 -6.44 -9.94 1.90
CA ILE A 249 -7.00 -10.84 0.89
C ILE A 249 -6.32 -10.70 -0.46
N GLY A 250 -5.61 -9.59 -0.69
CA GLY A 250 -4.89 -9.40 -1.93
C GLY A 250 -3.61 -8.59 -1.80
N ILE A 251 -2.84 -8.63 -2.89
CA ILE A 251 -1.59 -7.89 -3.09
C ILE A 251 -1.78 -7.02 -4.32
N VAL A 252 -1.51 -5.72 -4.22
CA VAL A 252 -1.58 -4.79 -5.36
C VAL A 252 -0.65 -5.30 -6.47
N SER A 253 -1.21 -5.65 -7.63
CA SER A 253 -0.45 -6.20 -8.75
C SER A 253 -0.43 -5.21 -9.91
N TYR A 254 -1.60 -4.92 -10.51
CA TYR A 254 -1.69 -4.05 -11.66
C TYR A 254 -2.99 -3.25 -11.75
N GLY A 255 -3.02 -2.30 -12.67
CA GLY A 255 -4.19 -1.49 -12.93
C GLY A 255 -4.00 -0.58 -14.14
N SER A 256 -4.93 0.35 -14.30
CA SER A 256 -4.87 1.37 -15.35
C SER A 256 -3.57 2.18 -15.31
N SER A 257 -3.02 2.49 -16.49
CA SER A 257 -1.92 3.47 -16.61
C SER A 257 -2.38 4.91 -16.31
N VAL A 258 -3.69 5.16 -16.43
CA VAL A 258 -4.37 6.37 -15.94
C VAL A 258 -4.95 6.02 -14.59
N CYS A 259 -4.27 6.42 -13.52
CA CYS A 259 -4.62 5.99 -12.17
C CYS A 259 -6.05 6.41 -11.77
N GLU A 260 -6.53 7.56 -12.27
CA GLU A 260 -7.86 8.15 -11.97
C GLU A 260 -8.97 7.65 -12.92
N SER A 261 -8.96 6.37 -13.29
CA SER A 261 -9.89 5.81 -14.26
C SER A 261 -10.61 4.57 -13.72
N ALA A 262 -11.93 4.66 -13.55
CA ALA A 262 -12.76 3.52 -13.20
C ALA A 262 -13.00 2.55 -14.37
N ALA A 263 -12.55 2.88 -15.58
CA ALA A 263 -12.75 2.05 -16.77
C ALA A 263 -11.93 0.74 -16.72
N ILE A 264 -10.78 0.77 -16.06
CA ILE A 264 -9.95 -0.41 -15.80
C ILE A 264 -9.75 -0.50 -14.29
N PRO A 265 -10.27 -1.55 -13.63
CA PRO A 265 -10.18 -1.68 -12.19
C PRO A 265 -8.74 -1.90 -11.71
N SER A 266 -8.54 -1.70 -10.41
CA SER A 266 -7.33 -2.16 -9.73
C SER A 266 -7.42 -3.69 -9.58
N VAL A 267 -6.36 -4.40 -9.93
CA VAL A 267 -6.28 -5.86 -9.87
C VAL A 267 -5.22 -6.29 -8.86
N PHE A 268 -5.54 -7.34 -8.12
CA PHE A 268 -4.78 -7.81 -6.99
C PHE A 268 -4.59 -9.32 -7.07
N THR A 269 -3.41 -9.82 -6.74
CA THR A 269 -3.17 -11.26 -6.54
C THR A 269 -3.97 -11.72 -5.33
N GLU A 270 -4.83 -12.75 -5.48
CA GLU A 270 -5.71 -13.29 -4.45
C GLU A 270 -4.93 -14.22 -3.50
N ILE A 271 -4.72 -13.77 -2.26
CA ILE A 271 -3.83 -14.43 -1.29
C ILE A 271 -4.26 -15.85 -0.95
N LEU A 272 -5.57 -16.11 -0.89
CA LEU A 272 -6.06 -17.40 -0.41
C LEU A 272 -5.60 -18.57 -1.30
N ASN A 273 -5.43 -18.35 -2.61
CA ASN A 273 -4.87 -19.33 -3.54
C ASN A 273 -3.40 -19.68 -3.24
N TYR A 274 -2.70 -18.83 -2.50
CA TYR A 274 -1.27 -18.97 -2.15
C TYR A 274 -1.05 -19.24 -0.66
N ALA A 275 -2.10 -19.38 0.17
CA ALA A 275 -1.98 -19.47 1.62
C ALA A 275 -0.98 -20.56 2.08
N THR A 276 -1.08 -21.76 1.51
CA THR A 276 -0.15 -22.88 1.79
C THR A 276 1.29 -22.56 1.40
N TRP A 277 1.48 -21.89 0.25
CA TRP A 277 2.81 -21.49 -0.20
C TRP A 277 3.41 -20.43 0.73
N ILE A 278 2.63 -19.41 1.09
CA ILE A 278 3.03 -18.35 2.04
C ILE A 278 3.40 -18.98 3.40
N GLU A 279 2.59 -19.88 3.93
CA GLU A 279 2.86 -20.56 5.20
C GLU A 279 4.17 -21.36 5.12
N THR A 280 4.38 -22.09 4.03
CA THR A 280 5.61 -22.85 3.80
C THR A 280 6.85 -21.93 3.83
N GLN A 281 6.80 -20.80 3.11
CA GLN A 281 7.93 -19.87 3.05
C GLN A 281 8.17 -19.15 4.38
N THR A 282 7.13 -18.90 5.16
CA THR A 282 7.20 -18.01 6.34
C THR A 282 7.20 -18.75 7.68
N SER A 283 7.15 -20.09 7.67
CA SER A 283 7.01 -20.95 8.85
C SER A 283 8.08 -20.80 9.94
N SER A 284 9.25 -20.25 9.62
CA SER A 284 10.34 -20.06 10.59
C SER A 284 10.27 -18.77 11.41
N GLY A 285 9.32 -17.87 11.09
CA GLY A 285 9.12 -16.61 11.83
C GLY A 285 8.04 -16.70 12.91
N VAL A 286 8.04 -15.73 13.81
CA VAL A 286 7.10 -15.64 14.94
C VAL A 286 6.14 -14.47 14.72
N LYS A 287 4.83 -14.69 14.90
CA LYS A 287 3.82 -13.65 14.75
C LYS A 287 4.05 -12.52 15.76
N THR A 288 4.17 -11.31 15.25
CA THR A 288 4.28 -10.05 16.02
C THR A 288 2.90 -9.53 16.39
N SER A 289 2.81 -8.86 17.55
CA SER A 289 1.58 -8.28 18.06
C SER A 289 1.83 -6.83 18.44
N TYR A 290 0.96 -5.94 17.96
CA TYR A 290 1.02 -4.53 18.33
C TYR A 290 0.72 -4.35 19.81
N ASN A 291 1.54 -3.54 20.47
CA ASN A 291 1.42 -3.16 21.86
C ASN A 291 1.25 -1.64 21.96
N ALA A 292 0.04 -1.19 22.29
CA ALA A 292 -0.28 0.23 22.40
C ALA A 292 0.52 0.95 23.50
N LEU A 293 0.93 0.25 24.56
CA LEU A 293 1.75 0.84 25.63
C LEU A 293 3.17 1.11 25.13
N LEU A 294 3.78 0.16 24.41
CA LEU A 294 5.08 0.36 23.78
C LEU A 294 5.02 1.46 22.72
N ALA A 295 3.95 1.53 21.92
CA ALA A 295 3.76 2.58 20.93
C ALA A 295 3.76 3.99 21.51
N SER A 296 3.36 4.15 22.78
CA SER A 296 3.31 5.45 23.45
C SER A 296 4.67 5.90 23.98
N SER A 297 5.63 4.98 24.09
CA SER A 297 6.95 5.21 24.69
C SER A 297 8.11 5.04 23.72
N GLU A 298 7.96 4.20 22.70
CA GLU A 298 8.95 4.01 21.65
C GLU A 298 8.92 5.19 20.69
N ASP A 299 10.06 5.43 20.04
CA ASP A 299 10.04 6.28 18.88
C ASP A 299 9.20 5.63 17.78
N TYR A 300 8.88 6.44 16.79
CA TYR A 300 8.12 5.99 15.66
C TYR A 300 8.98 5.29 14.60
N HIS A 301 10.29 5.52 14.63
CA HIS A 301 11.22 5.01 13.64
C HIS A 301 11.58 3.56 13.95
N SER A 302 11.81 2.75 12.93
CA SER A 302 12.20 1.36 13.16
C SER A 302 13.64 1.27 13.67
N GLU A 303 13.92 0.33 14.56
CA GLU A 303 15.28 -0.12 14.83
C GLU A 303 15.68 -1.10 13.71
N GLY A 304 16.48 -0.63 12.77
CA GLY A 304 16.98 -1.38 11.63
C GLY A 304 18.21 -2.22 11.94
N ASP A 305 18.75 -2.85 10.91
CA ASP A 305 19.88 -3.76 10.99
C ASP A 305 21.24 -3.04 10.87
N SER A 306 21.21 -1.71 10.78
CA SER A 306 22.36 -0.88 10.41
C SER A 306 23.59 -1.09 11.31
N GLY A 307 24.76 -1.03 10.65
CA GLY A 307 26.04 -1.61 11.09
C GLY A 307 26.61 -2.63 10.11
N PHE A 308 25.92 -2.90 8.99
CA PHE A 308 26.34 -3.84 7.95
C PHE A 308 27.49 -3.28 7.08
N GLU A 309 28.71 -3.72 7.36
CA GLU A 309 29.78 -3.81 6.36
C GLU A 309 29.46 -4.99 5.43
N PRO A 310 29.29 -4.79 4.11
CA PRO A 310 29.04 -5.89 3.19
C PRO A 310 30.15 -6.92 3.30
N VAL A 311 29.78 -8.17 3.63
CA VAL A 311 30.72 -9.28 3.42
C VAL A 311 30.84 -9.46 1.91
N ASP A 312 32.00 -9.12 1.36
CA ASP A 312 32.37 -9.42 -0.02
C ASP A 312 32.27 -10.94 -0.22
N THR A 313 31.18 -11.41 -0.83
CA THR A 313 31.05 -12.82 -1.24
C THR A 313 31.68 -13.10 -2.60
N ASN A 314 32.58 -12.24 -3.07
CA ASN A 314 33.39 -12.50 -4.27
C ASN A 314 34.64 -13.32 -3.93
N THR A 315 34.42 -14.56 -3.49
CA THR A 315 35.41 -15.62 -3.65
C THR A 315 34.83 -16.76 -4.48
N SER A 316 34.75 -16.54 -5.78
CA SER A 316 34.85 -17.63 -6.75
C SER A 316 35.55 -17.10 -7.98
N GLY A 317 36.85 -17.39 -8.06
CA GLY A 317 37.63 -17.14 -9.25
C GLY A 317 37.10 -17.97 -10.42
N PHE A 318 36.89 -17.34 -11.56
CA PHE A 318 36.98 -17.97 -12.86
C PHE A 318 37.56 -16.97 -13.85
N GLY A 319 38.51 -17.46 -14.64
CA GLY A 319 39.43 -16.66 -15.42
C GLY A 319 38.85 -16.11 -16.71
N ASN A 320 39.57 -15.11 -17.22
CA ASN A 320 39.48 -14.57 -18.58
C ASN A 320 39.39 -15.66 -19.65
N ASN A 321 38.45 -15.50 -20.59
CA ASN A 321 38.70 -15.65 -22.02
C ASN A 321 37.54 -15.10 -22.89
N GLY A 322 37.83 -14.03 -23.65
CA GLY A 322 37.71 -14.01 -25.11
C GLY A 322 36.34 -14.08 -25.83
N SER A 323 35.96 -12.93 -26.40
CA SER A 323 35.61 -12.66 -27.82
C SER A 323 34.24 -13.04 -28.44
N SER A 324 33.58 -11.96 -28.91
CA SER A 324 32.88 -11.75 -30.20
C SER A 324 31.61 -12.52 -30.59
N GLY A 325 30.57 -11.77 -31.00
CA GLY A 325 29.70 -12.17 -32.11
C GLY A 325 28.25 -11.65 -32.12
N GLY A 326 27.95 -10.70 -33.02
CA GLY A 326 26.79 -10.77 -33.93
C GLY A 326 25.40 -10.39 -33.42
N GLY A 327 24.81 -9.34 -34.01
CA GLY A 327 23.50 -8.80 -33.61
C GLY A 327 22.27 -9.52 -34.18
N ALA A 328 21.09 -9.02 -33.78
CA ALA A 328 19.88 -9.02 -34.59
C ALA A 328 18.91 -7.95 -34.04
N LEU A 329 18.49 -7.05 -34.93
CA LEU A 329 17.45 -6.05 -34.68
C LEU A 329 16.08 -6.74 -34.79
N GLY A 330 15.29 -6.69 -33.72
CA GLY A 330 13.91 -7.13 -33.68
C GLY A 330 13.04 -6.02 -33.10
N SER A 331 12.41 -5.25 -33.98
CA SER A 331 11.47 -4.19 -33.64
C SER A 331 10.18 -4.81 -33.09
N GLY A 332 9.98 -4.69 -31.78
CA GLY A 332 8.72 -4.97 -31.08
C GLY A 332 8.51 -3.90 -30.02
N LEU A 333 7.69 -2.90 -30.34
CA LEU A 333 7.24 -1.87 -29.43
C LEU A 333 6.34 -2.50 -28.36
N ILE A 334 6.94 -2.93 -27.26
CA ILE A 334 6.26 -3.04 -25.97
C ILE A 334 6.67 -1.79 -25.21
N MET A 335 5.69 -0.96 -24.86
CA MET A 335 5.88 0.20 -23.99
C MET A 335 6.39 -0.31 -22.64
N LEU A 336 7.71 -0.36 -22.49
CA LEU A 336 8.36 -0.43 -21.19
C LEU A 336 7.93 0.82 -20.43
N GLY A 337 7.00 0.65 -19.49
CA GLY A 337 6.78 1.63 -18.44
C GLY A 337 8.09 1.77 -17.69
N GLY A 338 8.89 2.76 -18.07
CA GLY A 338 10.14 3.09 -17.43
C GLY A 338 9.92 3.24 -15.94
N TRP A 339 10.54 2.35 -15.18
CA TRP A 339 10.74 2.51 -13.75
C TRP A 339 11.66 3.71 -13.54
N PHE A 340 11.07 4.89 -13.34
CA PHE A 340 11.77 5.97 -12.67
C PHE A 340 11.50 5.83 -11.17
N GLY A 341 12.28 4.96 -10.53
CA GLY A 341 12.41 4.99 -9.08
C GLY A 341 12.89 6.38 -8.65
N TRP A 342 12.05 7.13 -7.95
CA TRP A 342 12.35 8.50 -7.56
C TRP A 342 13.49 8.50 -6.54
N LEU A 343 14.62 9.11 -6.90
CA LEU A 343 15.78 9.26 -6.01
C LEU A 343 15.50 10.38 -5.00
N ARG A 344 15.50 10.07 -3.70
CA ARG A 344 15.35 11.05 -2.61
C ARG A 344 16.58 11.05 -1.69
N HIS A 345 16.85 12.19 -1.06
CA HIS A 345 17.99 12.36 -0.15
C HIS A 345 17.61 11.99 1.28
N ARG A 346 18.44 11.20 1.97
CA ARG A 346 18.26 10.84 3.40
C ARG A 346 18.60 11.99 4.35
N ARG A 347 18.11 11.93 5.59
CA ARG A 347 18.52 12.82 6.71
C ARG A 347 19.53 12.12 7.62
N ASN A 348 20.54 12.85 8.12
CA ASN A 348 21.50 12.34 9.11
C ASN A 348 21.21 12.96 10.48
N TYR A 349 21.13 12.16 11.55
CA TYR A 349 21.03 12.67 12.93
C TYR A 349 22.39 12.56 13.62
N SER A 350 22.96 13.69 14.07
CA SER A 350 24.01 13.66 15.10
C SER A 350 23.33 13.72 16.45
N ARG A 351 23.21 12.59 17.17
CA ARG A 351 22.79 12.64 18.58
C ARG A 351 23.92 13.29 19.39
N SER A 352 23.63 14.44 20.01
CA SER A 352 24.45 15.13 21.01
C SER A 352 24.30 14.49 22.39
#